data_AF-A0A1V1X1H5-F1
#
_entry.id   AF-A0A1V1X1H5-F1
#
_cell.length_a   1.000
_cell.length_b   1.000
_cell.length_c   1.000
_cell.angle_alpha   90.00
_cell.angle_beta   90.00
_cell.angle_gamma   90.00
#
_symmetry.space_group_name_H-M   'P 1'
#
loop_
_entity.id
_entity.type
_entity.pdbx_description
1 polymer ?
#
loop_
_entity_poly.entity_id
_entity_poly.type
_entity_poly.pdbx_seq_one_letter_code
_entity_poly.pdbx_strand_id
1 'polypeptide(L)' 'MKAWGKVKTIAERSDVSPRTVRNWLKDGLPHSRVKGTILIKFEELDAFLERFAVEDDRVNRLADEVLNEY' A
#
# COMPACT_ATOMS: atom_id res chain seq x y z
N MET A 1 -0.76 -20.64 6.99
CA MET A 1 -0.79 -19.15 7.01
C MET A 1 -2.05 -18.71 6.28
N LYS A 2 -2.82 -17.72 6.78
CA LYS A 2 -4.00 -17.22 6.03
C LYS A 2 -3.48 -16.32 4.90
N ALA A 3 -4.06 -16.38 3.70
CA ALA A 3 -3.66 -15.50 2.58
C ALA A 3 -4.38 -14.13 2.61
N TRP A 4 -5.43 -14.02 3.42
CA TRP A 4 -6.31 -12.87 3.50
C TRP A 4 -6.44 -12.37 4.94
N GLY A 5 -6.50 -11.06 5.10
CA GLY A 5 -6.74 -10.38 6.36
C GLY A 5 -7.97 -9.47 6.30
N LYS A 6 -8.69 -9.36 7.42
CA LYS A 6 -9.61 -8.23 7.64
C LYS A 6 -8.80 -6.98 8.00
N VAL A 7 -9.42 -5.81 7.94
CA VAL A 7 -8.80 -4.53 8.32
C VAL A 7 -8.00 -4.59 9.63
N LYS A 8 -8.55 -5.24 10.67
CA LYS A 8 -7.86 -5.39 11.96
C LYS A 8 -6.58 -6.24 11.85
N THR A 9 -6.63 -7.35 11.13
CA THR A 9 -5.48 -8.23 10.92
C THR A 9 -4.39 -7.56 10.08
N ILE A 10 -4.78 -6.76 9.09
CA ILE A 10 -3.86 -5.99 8.25
C ILE A 10 -3.19 -4.90 9.08
N ALA A 11 -3.97 -4.20 9.91
CA ALA A 11 -3.46 -3.20 10.83
C ALA A 11 -2.42 -3.78 11.80
N GLU A 12 -2.72 -4.94 12.41
CA GLU A 12 -1.80 -5.67 13.29
C GLU A 12 -0.53 -6.13 12.54
N ARG A 13 -0.66 -6.63 11.31
CA ARG A 13 0.49 -7.11 10.52
C ARG A 13 1.43 -5.98 10.11
N SER A 14 0.89 -4.81 9.78
CA SER A 14 1.68 -3.65 9.33
C SER A 14 2.05 -2.69 10.46
N ASP A 15 1.74 -3.04 11.71
CA ASP A 15 1.93 -2.20 12.91
C ASP A 15 1.36 -0.77 12.75
N VAL A 16 0.15 -0.67 12.21
CA VAL A 16 -0.56 0.61 12.02
C VAL A 16 -1.95 0.58 12.64
N SER A 17 -2.56 1.75 12.78
CA SER A 17 -3.95 1.83 13.25
C SER A 17 -4.94 1.31 12.18
N PRO A 18 -6.11 0.75 12.57
CA PRO A 18 -7.18 0.43 11.63
C PRO A 18 -7.69 1.63 10.83
N ARG A 19 -7.51 2.85 11.37
CA ARG A 19 -7.86 4.09 10.68
C ARG A 19 -6.91 4.35 9.50
N THR A 20 -5.61 4.07 9.67
CA THR A 20 -4.61 4.16 8.60
C THR A 20 -4.96 3.21 7.46
N VAL A 21 -5.28 1.94 7.77
CA VAL A 21 -5.70 0.97 6.73
C VAL A 21 -6.97 1.42 6.01
N ARG A 22 -7.92 2.06 6.71
CA ARG A 22 -9.11 2.65 6.05
C ARG A 22 -8.77 3.81 5.12
N ASN A 23 -7.71 4.55 5.38
CA ASN A 23 -7.23 5.57 4.45
C ASN A 23 -6.59 4.91 3.23
N TRP A 24 -5.77 3.87 3.40
CA TRP A 24 -5.22 3.11 2.26
C TRP A 24 -6.29 2.54 1.34
N LEU A 25 -7.43 2.10 1.89
CA LEU A 25 -8.59 1.68 1.10
C LEU A 25 -9.18 2.80 0.22
N LYS A 26 -9.06 4.06 0.64
CA LYS A 26 -9.42 5.24 -0.17
C LYS A 26 -8.32 5.59 -1.17
N ASP A 27 -7.06 5.35 -0.81
CA ASP A 27 -5.88 5.59 -1.65
C ASP A 27 -5.66 4.49 -2.71
N GLY A 28 -6.59 3.53 -2.79
CA GLY A 28 -6.62 2.51 -3.85
C GLY A 28 -6.04 1.14 -3.46
N LEU A 29 -5.91 0.82 -2.17
CA LEU A 29 -5.52 -0.51 -1.72
C LEU A 29 -6.51 -1.57 -2.25
N PRO A 30 -6.03 -2.57 -3.04
CA PRO A 30 -6.88 -3.61 -3.58
C PRO A 30 -7.56 -4.41 -2.46
N HIS A 31 -8.88 -4.56 -2.56
CA HIS A 31 -9.66 -5.28 -1.56
C HIS A 31 -10.88 -5.97 -2.16
N SER A 32 -11.30 -7.06 -1.54
CA SER A 32 -12.55 -7.76 -1.85
C SER A 32 -13.60 -7.45 -0.81
N ARG A 33 -14.82 -7.13 -1.26
CA ARG A 33 -15.98 -6.91 -0.39
C ARG A 33 -16.90 -8.13 -0.48
N VAL A 34 -16.96 -8.92 0.59
CA VAL A 34 -17.79 -10.14 0.67
C VAL A 34 -18.81 -9.96 1.78
N LYS A 35 -20.10 -9.88 1.43
CA LYS A 35 -21.22 -9.77 2.38
C LYS A 35 -21.00 -8.70 3.46
N GLY A 36 -20.53 -7.50 3.07
CA GLY A 36 -20.25 -6.38 3.98
C GLY A 36 -18.90 -6.45 4.71
N THR A 37 -18.14 -7.53 4.56
CA THR A 37 -16.78 -7.65 5.11
C THR A 37 -15.73 -7.28 4.08
N ILE A 38 -14.73 -6.50 4.48
CA ILE A 38 -13.56 -6.18 3.65
C ILE A 38 -12.45 -7.20 3.96
N LEU A 39 -11.96 -7.84 2.90
CA LEU A 39 -10.83 -8.75 2.92
C LEU A 39 -9.75 -8.21 1.99
N ILE A 40 -8.51 -8.22 2.47
CA ILE A 40 -7.33 -7.75 1.75
C ILE A 40 -6.38 -8.93 1.67
N LYS A 41 -5.89 -9.25 0.47
CA LYS A 41 -4.81 -10.23 0.30
C LYS A 41 -3.53 -9.63 0.82
N PHE A 42 -2.70 -10.45 1.46
CA PHE A 42 -1.42 -9.98 1.96
C PHE A 42 -0.45 -9.57 0.83
N GLU A 43 -0.44 -10.30 -0.29
CA GLU A 43 0.38 -9.95 -1.45
C GLU A 43 0.04 -8.56 -2.03
N GLU A 44 -1.24 -8.20 -2.05
CA GLU A 44 -1.72 -6.89 -2.52
C GLU A 44 -1.36 -5.77 -1.56
N LEU A 45 -1.33 -6.07 -0.26
CA LEU A 45 -0.84 -5.13 0.76
C LEU A 45 0.65 -4.86 0.58
N ASP A 46 1.44 -5.92 0.43
CA ASP A 46 2.89 -5.81 0.26
C ASP A 46 3.19 -5.01 -1.03
N ALA A 47 2.51 -5.33 -2.15
CA ALA A 47 2.63 -4.59 -3.41
C ALA A 47 2.16 -3.13 -3.31
N PHE A 48 1.12 -2.85 -2.52
CA PHE A 48 0.69 -1.47 -2.26
C PHE A 48 1.73 -0.68 -1.48
N LEU A 49 2.35 -1.28 -0.46
CA LEU A 49 3.37 -0.63 0.36
C LEU A 49 4.67 -0.40 -0.41
N GLU A 50 5.01 -1.29 -1.35
CA GLU A 50 6.17 -1.14 -2.23
C GLU A 50 6.13 0.18 -3.01
N ARG A 51 4.93 0.68 -3.35
CA ARG A 51 4.75 1.97 -4.04
C ARG A 51 5.12 3.19 -3.19
N PHE A 52 5.21 3.01 -1.87
CA PHE A 52 5.65 4.03 -0.92
C PHE A 52 7.08 3.77 -0.45
N ALA A 53 7.76 2.75 -1.00
CA ALA A 53 9.17 2.55 -0.76
C ALA A 53 9.92 3.81 -1.23
N VAL A 54 10.59 4.46 -0.30
CA VAL A 54 11.53 5.53 -0.62
C VAL A 54 12.84 4.83 -0.94
N GLU A 55 13.07 4.52 -2.23
CA GLU A 55 14.44 4.30 -2.69
C GLU A 55 15.20 5.62 -2.49
N ASP A 56 16.39 5.56 -1.89
CA ASP A 56 17.22 6.73 -1.60
C ASP A 56 17.75 7.33 -2.91
N ASP A 57 16.88 8.05 -3.61
CA ASP A 57 17.14 8.68 -4.89
C ASP A 57 17.76 10.06 -4.71
N ARG A 58 19.06 10.04 -4.43
CA ARG A 58 19.94 11.07 -5.02
C ARG A 58 20.06 10.92 -6.54
N VAL A 59 19.52 9.86 -7.15
CA VAL A 59 19.66 9.54 -8.59
C VAL A 59 18.42 9.95 -9.40
N ASN A 60 17.18 9.60 -8.99
CA ASN A 60 16.00 9.96 -9.80
C ASN A 60 15.68 11.46 -9.87
N ARG A 61 16.12 12.30 -8.91
CA ARG A 61 15.98 13.76 -9.03
C ARG A 61 16.79 14.38 -10.18
N LEU A 62 17.93 13.78 -10.53
CA LEU A 62 18.77 14.23 -11.66
C LEU A 62 18.19 13.83 -13.02
N ALA A 63 17.46 12.72 -13.08
CA ALA A 63 16.85 12.24 -14.33
C ALA A 63 15.67 13.12 -14.77
N ASP A 64 14.83 13.57 -13.82
CA ASP A 64 13.69 14.45 -14.10
C ASP A 64 14.11 15.89 -14.45
N GLU A 65 15.28 16.36 -14.00
CA GLU A 65 15.82 17.67 -14.37
C GLU A 65 16.37 17.68 -15.81
N VAL A 66 17.02 16.60 -16.27
CA VAL A 66 17.59 16.53 -17.63
C VAL A 66 16.52 16.30 -18.71
N LEU A 67 15.42 15.59 -18.39
CA LEU A 67 14.32 15.33 -19.33
C LEU A 67 13.39 16.53 -19.56
N ASN A 68 13.49 17.59 -18.75
CA ASN A 68 12.72 18.83 -18.93
C ASN A 68 13.48 19.94 -19.68
N GLU A 69 14.72 19.69 -20.13
CA GLU A 69 15.52 20.65 -20.94
C GLU A 69 15.53 20.35 -22.46
N TYR A 70 14.60 19.52 -22.97
CA TYR A 70 14.41 19.32 -24.42
C TYR A 70 12.95 19.53 -24.86
#